data_AF-Q9Y2C3-F1
#
_entry.id   AF-Q9Y2C3-F1
#
_cell.length_a   1.000
_cell.length_b   1.000
_cell.length_c   1.000
_cell.angle_alpha   90.00
_cell.angle_beta   90.00
_cell.angle_gamma   90.00
#
_symmetry.space_group_name_H-M   'P 1'
#
loop_
_entity.id
_entity.type
_entity.pdbx_description
1 polymer ?
#
loop_
_entity_poly.entity_id
_entity_poly.type
_entity_poly.pdbx_seq_one_letter_code
_entity_poly.pdbx_strand_id
1 'polypeptide(L)'
;MAFPKMRLMYICLLVLGALCLYFSMYSLNPFKEQSFVYKKDGNFLKLPDTDCRQTPPFLVLLVTSSHKQLAERMAIRQTWGKERMVKGKQLKTFFLLGTTSSAAETKEVDQESQRHGDIIQKDFLDVYYNLTLKTMMGIEWVHRFCPQAAFVMKTDSDMFINVDYLTELLLKKNRTTRFFTGFLKLNEFPIRQPFSKWFVSKSEYPWDRYPPFCSGTGYVFSGDVASQVYNVSKSVPYIKLEDVFVGLCLERLNIRLEELHSQPTFFPGGLRFSVCLFRRIVACHFIKPRTLLDYWQALENSRGEDCPPV
;
A
#
# COMPACT_ATOMS: atom_id res chain seq x y z
N MET A 1 15.91 -42.90 -58.02
CA MET A 1 15.45 -43.19 -56.63
C MET A 1 15.53 -41.99 -55.65
N ALA A 2 15.79 -40.75 -56.08
CA ALA A 2 15.96 -39.60 -55.16
C ALA A 2 14.66 -38.89 -54.69
N PHE A 3 13.55 -39.07 -55.40
CA PHE A 3 12.28 -38.38 -55.12
C PHE A 3 11.58 -38.75 -53.80
N PRO A 4 11.53 -40.02 -53.35
CA PRO A 4 10.82 -40.38 -52.12
C PRO A 4 11.53 -39.84 -50.86
N LYS A 5 12.88 -39.84 -50.84
CA LYS A 5 13.66 -39.33 -49.70
C LYS A 5 13.45 -37.82 -49.50
N MET A 6 13.40 -37.05 -50.59
CA MET A 6 13.12 -35.61 -50.55
C MET A 6 11.71 -35.33 -49.99
N ARG A 7 10.68 -36.05 -50.47
CA ARG A 7 9.30 -35.89 -49.95
C ARG A 7 9.20 -36.17 -48.45
N LEU A 8 9.84 -37.25 -47.99
CA LEU A 8 9.84 -37.58 -46.57
C LEU A 8 10.51 -36.49 -45.72
N MET A 9 11.63 -35.95 -46.20
CA MET A 9 12.33 -34.85 -45.53
C MET A 9 11.47 -33.58 -45.41
N TYR A 10 10.77 -33.20 -46.49
CA TYR A 10 9.85 -32.06 -46.46
C TYR A 10 8.68 -32.25 -45.48
N ILE A 11 8.09 -33.45 -45.45
CA ILE A 11 7.01 -33.78 -44.49
C ILE A 11 7.52 -33.69 -43.06
N CYS A 12 8.71 -34.24 -42.77
CA CYS A 12 9.32 -34.13 -41.44
C CYS A 12 9.57 -32.68 -41.02
N LEU A 13 10.04 -31.82 -41.93
CA LEU A 13 10.26 -30.39 -41.66
C LEU A 13 8.94 -29.64 -41.39
N LEU A 14 7.87 -29.94 -42.13
CA LEU A 14 6.55 -29.36 -41.89
C LEU A 14 5.97 -29.79 -40.54
N VAL A 15 6.11 -31.07 -40.18
CA VAL A 15 5.66 -31.60 -38.87
C VAL A 15 6.47 -30.97 -37.73
N LEU A 16 7.79 -30.86 -37.87
CA LEU A 16 8.64 -30.17 -36.89
C LEU A 16 8.26 -28.69 -36.75
N GLY A 17 8.01 -27.99 -37.86
CA GLY A 17 7.55 -26.60 -37.84
C GLY A 17 6.20 -26.44 -37.14
N ALA A 18 5.23 -27.31 -37.43
CA ALA A 18 3.92 -27.32 -36.78
C ALA A 18 4.02 -27.66 -35.29
N LEU A 19 4.88 -28.61 -34.90
CA LEU A 19 5.15 -28.93 -33.50
C LEU A 19 5.83 -27.77 -32.78
N CYS A 20 6.81 -27.11 -33.40
CA CYS A 20 7.45 -25.92 -32.82
C CYS A 20 6.44 -24.77 -32.64
N LEU A 21 5.54 -24.55 -33.59
CA LEU A 21 4.46 -23.57 -33.45
C LEU A 21 3.46 -23.97 -32.36
N TYR A 22 3.06 -25.25 -32.32
CA TYR A 22 2.18 -25.76 -31.26
C TYR A 22 2.81 -25.61 -29.89
N PHE A 23 4.06 -26.04 -29.71
CA PHE A 23 4.81 -25.88 -28.47
C PHE A 23 5.05 -24.41 -28.16
N SER A 24 5.35 -23.54 -29.14
CA SER A 24 5.48 -22.10 -28.92
C SER A 24 4.16 -21.49 -28.46
N MET A 25 3.02 -21.83 -29.09
CA MET A 25 1.70 -21.37 -28.66
C MET A 25 1.32 -21.91 -27.27
N TYR A 26 1.63 -23.17 -26.96
CA TYR A 26 1.35 -23.77 -25.65
C TYR A 26 2.29 -23.25 -24.56
N SER A 27 3.56 -23.00 -24.87
CA SER A 27 4.54 -22.40 -23.95
C SER A 27 4.38 -20.89 -23.82
N LEU A 28 3.64 -20.24 -24.73
CA LEU A 28 3.12 -18.87 -24.57
C LEU A 28 1.79 -18.82 -23.80
N ASN A 29 1.10 -19.95 -23.62
CA ASN A 29 -0.08 -20.09 -22.74
C ASN A 29 0.21 -20.86 -21.42
N PRO A 30 1.31 -20.61 -20.67
CA PRO A 30 1.49 -21.22 -19.36
C PRO A 30 0.58 -20.57 -18.30
N PHE A 31 -0.15 -19.50 -18.65
CA PHE A 31 -1.21 -18.93 -17.82
C PHE A 31 -2.48 -19.77 -17.93
N LYS A 32 -2.41 -21.00 -17.41
CA LYS A 32 -3.57 -21.68 -16.83
C LYS A 32 -4.29 -20.64 -15.97
N GLU A 33 -5.62 -20.56 -16.03
CA GLU A 33 -6.47 -19.73 -15.17
C GLU A 33 -6.22 -20.05 -13.69
N GLN A 34 -5.11 -19.55 -13.16
CA GLN A 34 -4.85 -19.59 -11.74
C GLN A 34 -5.76 -18.51 -11.20
N SER A 35 -6.87 -18.91 -10.60
CA SER A 35 -7.78 -17.99 -9.94
C SER A 35 -6.96 -17.17 -8.96
N PHE A 36 -6.73 -15.89 -9.28
CA PHE A 36 -6.07 -14.94 -8.41
C PHE A 36 -7.05 -14.63 -7.27
N VAL A 37 -7.23 -15.56 -6.35
CA VAL A 37 -8.08 -15.39 -5.17
C VAL A 37 -7.17 -15.04 -4.00
N TYR A 38 -7.46 -13.94 -3.33
CA TYR A 38 -6.76 -13.56 -2.11
C TYR A 38 -7.00 -14.63 -1.02
N LYS A 39 -5.94 -15.36 -0.66
CA LYS A 39 -5.96 -16.32 0.45
C LYS A 39 -5.63 -15.60 1.76
N LYS A 40 -6.53 -15.66 2.73
CA LYS A 40 -6.38 -15.05 4.07
C LYS A 40 -5.50 -15.88 5.03
N ASP A 41 -4.74 -16.83 4.51
CA ASP A 41 -3.98 -17.78 5.32
C ASP A 41 -2.73 -17.11 5.91
N GLY A 42 -2.23 -17.62 7.04
CA GLY A 42 -1.02 -17.14 7.70
C GLY A 42 -1.27 -16.44 9.03
N ASN A 43 -0.57 -16.91 10.06
CA ASN A 43 -0.55 -16.30 11.39
C ASN A 43 0.33 -15.05 11.39
N PHE A 44 0.01 -14.10 12.28
CA PHE A 44 0.92 -13.01 12.59
C PHE A 44 2.16 -13.60 13.28
N LEU A 45 3.34 -13.30 12.75
CA LEU A 45 4.64 -13.64 13.34
C LEU A 45 5.02 -12.64 14.43
N LYS A 46 4.58 -11.38 14.27
CA LYS A 46 4.80 -10.29 15.22
C LYS A 46 3.54 -9.44 15.34
N LEU A 47 3.23 -9.07 16.57
CA LEU A 47 2.14 -8.18 16.93
C LEU A 47 2.69 -7.04 17.81
N PRO A 48 2.14 -5.82 17.69
CA PRO A 48 2.49 -4.73 18.58
C PRO A 48 2.10 -4.98 20.04
N ASP A 49 2.85 -4.40 20.96
CA ASP A 49 2.62 -4.44 22.41
C ASP A 49 1.56 -3.40 22.83
N THR A 50 0.37 -3.49 22.24
CA THR A 50 -0.70 -2.51 22.51
C THR A 50 -2.08 -3.15 22.53
N ASP A 51 -2.93 -2.70 23.45
CA ASP A 51 -4.35 -3.07 23.50
C ASP A 51 -5.21 -1.88 23.05
N CYS A 52 -5.45 -1.80 21.74
CA CYS A 52 -6.35 -0.82 21.16
C CYS A 52 -7.80 -0.91 21.67
N ARG A 53 -8.23 -2.04 22.25
CA ARG A 53 -9.61 -2.17 22.75
C ARG A 53 -9.82 -1.43 24.07
N GLN A 54 -8.76 -1.24 24.84
CA GLN A 54 -8.78 -0.43 26.06
C GLN A 54 -8.66 1.06 25.74
N THR A 55 -7.75 1.42 24.82
CA THR A 55 -7.49 2.80 24.40
C THR A 55 -7.54 2.89 22.88
N PRO A 56 -8.74 3.02 22.28
CA PRO A 56 -8.86 3.07 20.83
C PRO A 56 -8.24 4.36 20.28
N PRO A 57 -7.21 4.27 19.41
CA PRO A 57 -6.60 5.45 18.82
C PRO A 57 -7.59 6.13 17.86
N PHE A 58 -7.50 7.45 17.77
CA PHE A 58 -8.28 8.19 16.77
C PHE A 58 -7.79 7.88 15.35
N LEU A 59 -6.47 7.83 15.16
CA LEU A 59 -5.85 7.53 13.88
C LEU A 59 -4.75 6.48 14.06
N VAL A 60 -4.87 5.40 13.29
CA VAL A 60 -3.84 4.36 13.13
C VAL A 60 -3.05 4.63 11.85
N LEU A 61 -1.74 4.82 11.95
CA LEU A 61 -0.83 4.97 10.81
C LEU A 61 -0.16 3.62 10.53
N LEU A 62 -0.49 2.99 9.41
CA LEU A 62 0.09 1.74 8.93
C LEU A 62 1.14 2.05 7.86
N VAL A 63 2.42 1.86 8.22
CA VAL A 63 3.56 2.21 7.37
C VAL A 63 4.09 0.95 6.69
N THR A 64 3.96 0.87 5.36
CA THR A 64 4.57 -0.19 4.56
C THR A 64 6.07 0.05 4.42
N SER A 65 6.88 -0.85 5.00
CA SER A 65 8.34 -0.78 4.94
C SER A 65 8.92 -2.19 4.71
N SER A 66 10.20 -2.27 4.36
CA SER A 66 10.95 -3.52 4.21
C SER A 66 12.02 -3.67 5.30
N HIS A 67 12.52 -4.88 5.50
CA HIS A 67 13.58 -5.20 6.47
C HIS A 67 14.75 -4.20 6.45
N LYS A 68 15.21 -3.85 5.25
CA LYS A 68 16.34 -2.93 4.99
C LYS A 68 16.08 -1.47 5.36
N GLN A 69 14.81 -1.08 5.52
CA GLN A 69 14.41 0.32 5.75
C GLN A 69 14.36 0.68 7.24
N LEU A 70 15.35 0.22 8.01
CA LEU A 70 15.46 0.56 9.43
C LEU A 70 15.61 2.08 9.63
N ALA A 71 16.41 2.74 8.80
CA ALA A 71 16.62 4.19 8.90
C ALA A 71 15.33 4.99 8.69
N GLU A 72 14.48 4.59 7.75
CA GLU A 72 13.16 5.17 7.50
C GLU A 72 12.26 4.99 8.73
N ARG A 73 12.15 3.77 9.27
CA ARG A 73 11.36 3.52 10.49
C ARG A 73 11.84 4.36 11.66
N MET A 74 13.16 4.46 11.86
CA MET A 74 13.74 5.28 12.94
C MET A 74 13.50 6.78 12.75
N ALA A 75 13.54 7.30 11.52
CA ALA A 75 13.20 8.69 11.24
C ALA A 75 11.71 8.96 11.46
N ILE A 76 10.83 8.03 11.07
CA ILE A 76 9.38 8.12 11.30
C ILE A 76 9.06 8.15 12.79
N ARG A 77 9.67 7.26 13.60
CA ARG A 77 9.51 7.24 15.07
C ARG A 77 9.96 8.53 15.75
N GLN A 78 10.88 9.28 15.14
CA GLN A 78 11.38 10.56 15.66
C GLN A 78 10.58 11.77 15.16
N THR A 79 9.73 11.60 14.15
CA THR A 79 9.00 12.68 13.48
C THR A 79 7.49 12.45 13.55
N TRP A 80 6.78 12.43 12.42
CA TRP A 80 5.32 12.35 12.37
C TRP A 80 4.77 11.04 12.95
N GLY A 81 5.56 9.97 12.96
CA GLY A 81 5.14 8.67 13.47
C GLY A 81 5.27 8.52 14.99
N LYS A 82 5.90 9.48 15.68
CA LYS A 82 6.02 9.48 17.14
C LYS A 82 4.62 9.55 17.77
N GLU A 83 4.34 8.64 18.72
CA GLU A 83 3.10 8.65 19.49
C GLU A 83 2.89 10.02 20.15
N ARG A 84 1.70 10.59 19.92
CA ARG A 84 1.35 11.94 20.33
C ARG A 84 -0.16 12.12 20.44
N MET A 85 -0.54 13.16 21.16
CA MET A 85 -1.90 13.69 21.18
C MET A 85 -1.98 14.92 20.27
N VAL A 86 -2.84 14.87 19.25
CA VAL A 86 -3.13 16.01 18.37
C VAL A 86 -4.54 16.48 18.64
N LYS A 87 -4.72 17.72 19.13
CA LYS A 87 -6.05 18.26 19.50
C LYS A 87 -6.87 17.30 20.38
N GLY A 88 -6.22 16.66 21.36
CA GLY A 88 -6.84 15.68 22.25
C GLY A 88 -7.15 14.31 21.61
N LYS A 89 -6.62 14.02 20.42
CA LYS A 89 -6.79 12.75 19.71
C LYS A 89 -5.48 11.95 19.70
N GLN A 90 -5.54 10.67 20.09
CA GLN A 90 -4.38 9.79 20.11
C GLN A 90 -4.08 9.24 18.72
N LEU A 91 -2.82 9.32 18.32
CA LEU A 91 -2.30 8.75 17.08
C LEU A 91 -1.31 7.63 17.42
N LYS A 92 -1.42 6.49 16.73
CA LYS A 92 -0.49 5.37 16.87
C LYS A 92 0.03 4.93 15.50
N THR A 93 1.33 4.64 15.44
CA THR A 93 2.01 4.23 14.21
C THR A 93 2.51 2.80 14.35
N PHE A 94 2.31 2.00 13.30
CA PHE A 94 2.79 0.63 13.22
C PHE A 94 3.45 0.37 11.87
N PHE A 95 4.47 -0.48 11.87
CA PHE A 95 5.25 -0.82 10.68
C PHE A 95 4.85 -2.21 10.16
N LEU A 96 4.48 -2.27 8.88
CA LEU A 96 4.07 -3.49 8.19
C LEU A 96 5.26 -4.11 7.46
N LEU A 97 5.66 -5.33 7.85
CA LEU A 97 6.76 -6.07 7.24
C LEU A 97 6.30 -7.48 6.80
N GLY A 98 6.87 -7.99 5.71
CA GLY A 98 6.80 -9.41 5.38
C GLY A 98 7.98 -10.17 6.01
N THR A 99 8.32 -11.34 5.48
CA THR A 99 9.53 -12.11 5.81
C THR A 99 10.64 -11.91 4.78
N THR A 100 11.87 -12.26 5.15
CA THR A 100 13.05 -12.23 4.29
C THR A 100 13.77 -13.57 4.36
N SER A 101 14.49 -13.93 3.29
CA SER A 101 15.36 -15.11 3.27
C SER A 101 16.70 -14.88 3.97
N SER A 102 17.03 -13.63 4.32
CA SER A 102 18.28 -13.29 5.00
C SER A 102 18.15 -13.47 6.51
N ALA A 103 18.88 -14.45 7.07
CA ALA A 103 18.88 -14.70 8.51
C ALA A 103 19.36 -13.49 9.34
N ALA A 104 20.27 -12.67 8.78
CA ALA A 104 20.75 -11.45 9.43
C ALA A 104 19.62 -10.40 9.52
N GLU A 105 18.91 -10.16 8.42
CA GLU A 105 17.80 -9.21 8.38
C GLU A 105 16.62 -9.67 9.27
N THR A 106 16.34 -10.98 9.32
CA THR A 106 15.34 -11.56 10.24
C THR A 106 15.71 -11.27 11.69
N LYS A 107 16.97 -11.50 12.08
CA LYS A 107 17.46 -11.23 13.44
C LYS A 107 17.39 -9.75 13.79
N GLU A 108 17.71 -8.84 12.87
CA GLU A 108 17.59 -7.40 13.07
C GLU A 108 16.14 -6.97 13.32
N VAL A 109 15.19 -7.50 12.53
CA VAL A 109 13.76 -7.22 12.72
C VAL A 109 13.23 -7.82 14.03
N ASP A 110 13.72 -9.00 14.44
CA ASP A 110 13.38 -9.58 15.74
C ASP A 110 13.80 -8.67 16.90
N GLN A 111 15.04 -8.17 16.86
CA GLN A 111 15.58 -7.24 17.87
C GLN A 111 14.84 -5.90 17.86
N GLU A 112 14.55 -5.36 16.68
CA GLU A 112 13.79 -4.12 16.54
C GLU A 112 12.37 -4.26 17.11
N SER A 113 11.69 -5.36 16.80
CA SER A 113 10.34 -5.62 17.29
C SER A 113 10.30 -5.73 18.81
N GLN A 114 11.27 -6.40 19.42
CA GLN A 114 11.38 -6.48 20.89
C GLN A 114 11.66 -5.12 21.53
N ARG A 115 12.39 -4.25 20.82
CA ARG A 115 12.78 -2.93 21.32
C ARG A 115 11.64 -1.91 21.25
N HIS A 116 10.83 -1.96 20.18
CA HIS A 116 9.86 -0.90 19.87
C HIS A 116 8.39 -1.33 20.00
N GLY A 117 8.08 -2.62 19.91
CA GLY A 117 6.72 -3.12 20.13
C GLY A 117 5.69 -2.59 19.12
N ASP A 118 6.09 -2.17 17.92
CA ASP A 118 5.26 -1.50 16.92
C ASP A 118 5.27 -2.15 15.53
N ILE A 119 5.84 -3.35 15.42
CA ILE A 119 5.94 -4.12 14.17
C ILE A 119 4.77 -5.10 14.05
N ILE A 120 4.12 -5.10 12.89
CA ILE A 120 3.14 -6.09 12.45
C ILE A 120 3.78 -6.90 11.33
N GLN A 121 3.94 -8.21 11.52
CA GLN A 121 4.58 -9.09 10.54
C GLN A 121 3.76 -10.37 10.31
N LYS A 122 3.69 -10.82 9.06
CA LYS A 122 3.13 -12.14 8.66
C LYS A 122 4.10 -12.89 7.75
N ASP A 123 3.84 -14.18 7.61
CA ASP A 123 4.65 -15.10 6.82
C ASP A 123 4.34 -15.02 5.31
N PHE A 124 4.86 -13.98 4.67
CA PHE A 124 4.96 -13.87 3.22
C PHE A 124 6.23 -13.13 2.84
N LEU A 125 6.90 -13.52 1.76
CA LEU A 125 8.14 -12.87 1.32
C LEU A 125 7.91 -11.39 1.02
N ASP A 126 8.75 -10.53 1.59
CA ASP A 126 8.64 -9.08 1.45
C ASP A 126 9.24 -8.58 0.13
N VAL A 127 8.42 -8.69 -0.92
CA VAL A 127 8.72 -8.20 -2.26
C VAL A 127 7.61 -7.28 -2.76
N TYR A 128 7.93 -6.43 -3.73
CA TYR A 128 6.96 -5.50 -4.34
C TYR A 128 5.68 -6.20 -4.83
N TYR A 129 5.80 -7.41 -5.38
CA TYR A 129 4.67 -8.21 -5.87
C TYR A 129 3.71 -8.69 -4.76
N ASN A 130 4.14 -8.64 -3.50
CA ASN A 130 3.34 -9.02 -2.33
C ASN A 130 2.84 -7.81 -1.54
N LEU A 131 2.89 -6.60 -2.10
CA LEU A 131 2.38 -5.39 -1.43
C LEU A 131 0.90 -5.51 -1.07
N THR A 132 0.07 -6.13 -1.92
CA THR A 132 -1.35 -6.35 -1.59
C THR A 132 -1.52 -7.24 -0.38
N LEU A 133 -0.72 -8.30 -0.24
CA LEU A 133 -0.72 -9.14 0.97
C LEU A 133 -0.34 -8.32 2.21
N LYS A 134 0.67 -7.44 2.08
CA LYS A 134 1.13 -6.57 3.16
C LYS A 134 0.09 -5.53 3.57
N THR A 135 -0.54 -4.85 2.61
CA THR A 135 -1.64 -3.91 2.89
C THR A 135 -2.80 -4.63 3.57
N MET A 136 -3.21 -5.79 3.04
CA MET A 136 -4.31 -6.57 3.62
C MET A 136 -3.99 -7.14 4.99
N MET A 137 -2.72 -7.45 5.29
CA MET A 137 -2.26 -7.78 6.64
C MET A 137 -2.48 -6.62 7.61
N GLY A 138 -2.16 -5.38 7.21
CA GLY A 138 -2.41 -4.20 8.03
C GLY A 138 -3.91 -3.96 8.26
N ILE A 139 -4.73 -4.09 7.21
CA ILE A 139 -6.19 -3.98 7.29
C ILE A 139 -6.78 -5.08 8.19
N GLU A 140 -6.30 -6.31 8.07
CA GLU A 140 -6.67 -7.42 8.94
C GLU A 140 -6.32 -7.14 10.40
N TRP A 141 -5.13 -6.59 10.66
CA TRP A 141 -4.71 -6.25 12.00
C TRP A 141 -5.64 -5.22 12.63
N VAL A 142 -5.99 -4.15 11.91
CA VAL A 142 -6.99 -3.17 12.39
C VAL A 142 -8.32 -3.85 12.64
N HIS A 143 -8.81 -4.66 11.70
CA HIS A 143 -10.08 -5.38 11.84
C HIS A 143 -10.12 -6.26 13.11
N ARG A 144 -9.03 -6.97 13.41
CA ARG A 144 -8.97 -7.92 14.54
C ARG A 144 -8.63 -7.27 15.88
N PHE A 145 -7.72 -6.31 15.90
CA PHE A 145 -7.10 -5.81 17.12
C PHE A 145 -7.45 -4.35 17.43
N CYS A 146 -7.79 -3.53 16.44
CA CYS A 146 -8.18 -2.11 16.63
C CYS A 146 -9.50 -1.74 15.91
N PRO A 147 -10.60 -2.52 16.04
CA PRO A 147 -11.83 -2.26 15.29
C PRO A 147 -12.53 -0.95 15.65
N GLN A 148 -12.18 -0.36 16.80
CA GLN A 148 -12.72 0.90 17.32
C GLN A 148 -11.93 2.14 16.89
N ALA A 149 -10.84 1.98 16.13
CA ALA A 149 -10.11 3.13 15.61
C ALA A 149 -11.02 3.99 14.71
N ALA A 150 -11.00 5.31 14.86
CA ALA A 150 -11.88 6.17 14.06
C ALA A 150 -11.41 6.24 12.59
N PHE A 151 -10.10 6.37 12.39
CA PHE A 151 -9.46 6.41 11.08
C PHE A 151 -8.21 5.54 11.03
N VAL A 152 -7.88 5.13 9.82
CA VAL A 152 -6.67 4.40 9.46
C VAL A 152 -6.05 5.11 8.28
N MET A 153 -4.74 5.32 8.32
CA MET A 153 -3.96 5.76 7.18
C MET A 153 -3.00 4.65 6.78
N LYS A 154 -3.01 4.26 5.52
CA LYS A 154 -1.92 3.49 4.93
C LYS A 154 -0.95 4.47 4.28
N THR A 155 0.35 4.24 4.42
CA THR A 155 1.39 5.07 3.79
C THR A 155 2.68 4.28 3.57
N ASP A 156 3.49 4.72 2.61
CA ASP A 156 4.85 4.19 2.42
C ASP A 156 5.84 4.81 3.42
N SER A 157 7.03 4.20 3.55
CA SER A 157 8.06 4.62 4.51
C SER A 157 8.92 5.81 4.05
N ASP A 158 8.81 6.23 2.80
CA ASP A 158 9.50 7.39 2.20
C ASP A 158 8.55 8.59 2.03
N MET A 159 7.66 8.76 3.01
CA MET A 159 6.61 9.77 3.03
C MET A 159 6.84 10.80 4.15
N PHE A 160 6.54 12.06 3.85
CA PHE A 160 6.29 13.08 4.86
C PHE A 160 4.79 13.17 5.11
N ILE A 161 4.36 13.04 6.37
CA ILE A 161 2.95 13.15 6.77
C ILE A 161 2.77 14.28 7.78
N ASN A 162 1.96 15.28 7.45
CA ASN A 162 1.54 16.30 8.41
C ASN A 162 0.34 15.79 9.22
N VAL A 163 0.63 15.07 10.30
CA VAL A 163 -0.39 14.46 11.17
C VAL A 163 -1.28 15.49 11.87
N ASP A 164 -0.76 16.70 12.14
CA ASP A 164 -1.53 17.79 12.75
C ASP A 164 -2.61 18.30 11.80
N TYR A 165 -2.23 18.60 10.56
CA TYR A 165 -3.15 19.06 9.53
C TYR A 165 -4.13 17.96 9.09
N LEU A 166 -3.66 16.71 8.95
CA LEU A 166 -4.54 15.57 8.68
C LEU A 166 -5.63 15.44 9.76
N THR A 167 -5.24 15.48 11.03
CA THR A 167 -6.19 15.37 12.15
C THR A 167 -7.21 16.50 12.13
N GLU A 168 -6.78 17.74 11.84
CA GLU A 168 -7.69 18.87 11.68
C GLU A 168 -8.73 18.64 10.58
N LEU A 169 -8.30 18.19 9.40
CA LEU A 169 -9.20 17.94 8.28
C LEU A 169 -10.20 16.81 8.57
N LEU A 170 -9.74 15.73 9.21
CA LEU A 170 -10.61 14.61 9.61
C LEU A 170 -11.66 15.04 10.63
N LEU A 171 -11.29 15.87 11.61
CA LEU A 171 -12.24 16.44 12.58
C LEU A 171 -13.26 17.35 11.89
N LYS A 172 -12.82 18.18 10.93
CA LYS A 172 -13.71 19.08 10.17
C LYS A 172 -14.68 18.32 9.25
N LYS A 173 -14.25 17.20 8.67
CA LYS A 173 -15.11 16.35 7.83
C LYS A 173 -16.31 15.79 8.60
N ASN A 174 -16.18 15.63 9.93
CA ASN A 174 -17.24 15.17 10.83
C ASN A 174 -17.96 13.90 10.36
N ARG A 175 -17.21 12.95 9.77
CA ARG A 175 -17.71 11.66 9.31
C ARG A 175 -16.68 10.57 9.57
N THR A 176 -17.09 9.55 10.31
CA THR A 176 -16.23 8.45 10.78
C THR A 176 -16.67 7.09 10.26
N THR A 177 -17.51 7.06 9.22
CA THR A 177 -18.01 5.82 8.60
C THR A 177 -18.04 5.92 7.08
N ARG A 178 -17.77 4.79 6.41
CA ARG A 178 -17.75 4.63 4.94
C ARG A 178 -17.00 5.77 4.24
N PHE A 179 -15.90 6.23 4.83
CA PHE A 179 -15.10 7.32 4.31
C PHE A 179 -13.77 6.80 3.78
N PHE A 180 -13.34 7.26 2.62
CA PHE A 180 -12.05 6.92 2.00
C PHE A 180 -11.54 8.11 1.17
N THR A 181 -10.29 8.51 1.37
CA THR A 181 -9.65 9.65 0.72
C THR A 181 -8.17 9.39 0.46
N GLY A 182 -7.57 10.16 -0.45
CA GLY A 182 -6.14 10.14 -0.75
C GLY A 182 -5.85 11.05 -1.94
N PHE A 183 -4.87 10.69 -2.76
CA PHE A 183 -4.78 11.23 -4.11
C PHE A 183 -5.67 10.41 -5.05
N LEU A 184 -6.78 10.98 -5.51
CA LEU A 184 -7.83 10.27 -6.24
C LEU A 184 -7.39 9.96 -7.69
N LYS A 185 -7.41 8.68 -8.05
CA LYS A 185 -7.17 8.14 -9.38
C LYS A 185 -8.50 7.66 -9.96
N LEU A 186 -9.23 8.59 -10.58
CA LEU A 186 -10.62 8.36 -11.00
C LEU A 186 -10.74 7.68 -12.37
N ASN A 187 -9.72 7.78 -13.22
CA ASN A 187 -9.81 7.46 -14.65
C ASN A 187 -8.56 6.73 -15.17
N GLU A 188 -8.00 5.85 -14.36
CA GLU A 188 -6.77 5.13 -14.70
C GLU A 188 -7.01 3.86 -15.49
N PHE A 189 -6.02 3.51 -16.32
CA PHE A 189 -6.01 2.32 -17.17
C PHE A 189 -4.91 1.37 -16.71
N PRO A 190 -5.11 0.04 -16.80
CA PRO A 190 -4.05 -0.93 -16.56
C PRO A 190 -2.89 -0.72 -17.54
N ILE A 191 -1.67 -0.64 -17.00
CA ILE A 191 -0.46 -0.59 -17.82
C ILE A 191 -0.21 -2.01 -18.35
N ARG A 192 -0.21 -2.16 -19.68
CA ARG A 192 -0.08 -3.46 -20.37
C ARG A 192 1.33 -3.75 -20.89
N GLN A 193 2.28 -2.86 -20.61
CA GLN A 193 3.69 -3.01 -20.98
C GLN A 193 4.42 -3.91 -19.96
N PRO A 194 4.90 -5.12 -20.34
CA PRO A 194 5.45 -6.11 -19.40
C PRO A 194 6.66 -5.66 -18.57
N PHE A 195 7.43 -4.70 -19.08
CA PHE A 195 8.61 -4.15 -18.39
C PHE A 195 8.26 -3.10 -17.31
N SER A 196 7.01 -2.66 -17.24
CA SER A 196 6.58 -1.76 -16.18
C SER A 196 6.40 -2.54 -14.87
N LYS A 197 6.90 -1.99 -13.76
CA LYS A 197 6.57 -2.52 -12.42
C LYS A 197 5.07 -2.55 -12.15
N TRP A 198 4.32 -1.65 -12.80
CA TRP A 198 2.86 -1.54 -12.74
C TRP A 198 2.13 -2.37 -13.80
N PHE A 199 2.84 -3.26 -14.51
CA PHE A 199 2.23 -4.15 -15.49
C PHE A 199 1.13 -5.02 -14.87
N VAL A 200 -0.01 -5.10 -15.57
CA VAL A 200 -1.13 -6.00 -15.26
C VAL A 200 -1.57 -6.65 -16.57
N SER A 201 -1.63 -7.98 -16.61
CA SER A 201 -2.04 -8.72 -17.81
C SER A 201 -3.57 -8.72 -18.00
N LYS A 202 -4.04 -9.01 -19.21
CA LYS A 202 -5.47 -9.19 -19.48
C LYS A 202 -6.08 -10.39 -18.74
N SER A 203 -5.26 -11.40 -18.40
CA SER A 203 -5.69 -12.52 -17.57
C SER A 203 -5.85 -12.15 -16.10
N GLU A 204 -4.99 -11.26 -15.57
CA GLU A 204 -5.10 -10.75 -14.19
C GLU A 204 -6.27 -9.76 -14.05
N TYR A 205 -6.45 -8.88 -15.04
CA TYR A 205 -7.55 -7.92 -15.08
C TYR A 205 -8.05 -7.73 -16.53
N PRO A 206 -9.22 -8.29 -16.90
CA PRO A 206 -9.67 -8.28 -18.29
C PRO A 206 -10.17 -6.92 -18.80
N TRP A 207 -10.69 -6.07 -17.92
CA TRP A 207 -11.25 -4.78 -18.28
C TRP A 207 -10.18 -3.73 -18.67
N ASP A 208 -10.59 -2.70 -19.41
CA ASP A 208 -9.68 -1.66 -19.89
C ASP A 208 -9.46 -0.51 -18.90
N ARG A 209 -10.34 -0.36 -17.91
CA ARG A 209 -10.29 0.75 -16.96
C ARG A 209 -10.51 0.22 -15.55
N TYR A 210 -9.74 0.73 -14.59
CA TYR A 210 -9.98 0.43 -13.18
C TYR A 210 -11.17 1.24 -12.64
N PRO A 211 -11.92 0.73 -11.64
CA PRO A 211 -12.77 1.61 -10.84
C PRO A 211 -11.90 2.65 -10.11
N PRO A 212 -12.50 3.75 -9.61
CA PRO A 212 -11.76 4.75 -8.86
C PRO A 212 -10.99 4.16 -7.67
N PHE A 213 -9.72 4.56 -7.52
CA PHE A 213 -8.89 4.23 -6.35
C PHE A 213 -8.05 5.42 -5.90
N CYS A 214 -7.32 5.31 -4.79
CA CYS A 214 -6.34 6.33 -4.36
C CYS A 214 -4.92 5.86 -4.59
N SER A 215 -3.99 6.75 -4.90
CA SER A 215 -2.55 6.42 -5.04
C SER A 215 -2.02 5.60 -3.86
N GLY A 216 -1.29 4.52 -4.15
CA GLY A 216 -0.67 3.66 -3.13
C GLY A 216 0.33 4.37 -2.21
N THR A 217 0.85 5.55 -2.57
CA THR A 217 1.76 6.33 -1.71
C THR A 217 1.16 6.66 -0.34
N GLY A 218 -0.16 6.85 -0.28
CA GLY A 218 -0.87 7.01 0.99
C GLY A 218 -2.34 7.41 0.83
N TYR A 219 -3.18 6.85 1.68
CA TYR A 219 -4.62 7.09 1.71
C TYR A 219 -5.17 6.87 3.13
N VAL A 220 -6.32 7.49 3.41
CA VAL A 220 -6.96 7.50 4.73
C VAL A 220 -8.39 7.02 4.60
N PHE A 221 -8.83 6.20 5.53
CA PHE A 221 -10.18 5.64 5.56
C PHE A 221 -10.69 5.50 6.98
N SER A 222 -12.00 5.47 7.16
CA SER A 222 -12.59 5.23 8.47
C SER A 222 -12.39 3.77 8.93
N GLY A 223 -12.33 3.54 10.24
CA GLY A 223 -12.03 2.20 10.79
C GLY A 223 -13.03 1.11 10.39
N ASP A 224 -14.31 1.47 10.17
CA ASP A 224 -15.33 0.55 9.66
C ASP A 224 -15.00 0.06 8.24
N VAL A 225 -14.34 0.88 7.42
CA VAL A 225 -13.92 0.51 6.06
C VAL A 225 -12.82 -0.55 6.11
N ALA A 226 -11.94 -0.54 7.12
CA ALA A 226 -10.96 -1.61 7.33
C ALA A 226 -11.66 -2.98 7.42
N SER A 227 -12.69 -3.07 8.25
CA SER A 227 -13.46 -4.30 8.44
C SER A 227 -14.26 -4.69 7.19
N GLN A 228 -14.88 -3.72 6.50
CA GLN A 228 -15.62 -3.97 5.27
C GLN A 228 -14.69 -4.48 4.15
N VAL A 229 -13.55 -3.83 3.94
CA VAL A 229 -12.54 -4.23 2.94
C VAL A 229 -11.97 -5.59 3.29
N TYR A 230 -11.63 -5.84 4.55
CA TYR A 230 -11.21 -7.17 4.97
C TYR A 230 -12.24 -8.23 4.61
N ASN A 231 -13.51 -8.02 4.95
CA ASN A 231 -14.57 -9.01 4.73
C ASN A 231 -14.83 -9.27 3.24
N VAL A 232 -14.88 -8.23 2.40
CA VAL A 232 -15.18 -8.36 0.97
C VAL A 232 -14.00 -8.91 0.15
N SER A 233 -12.76 -8.72 0.61
CA SER A 233 -11.52 -9.05 -0.14
C SER A 233 -11.46 -10.48 -0.71
N LYS A 234 -12.09 -11.46 -0.05
CA LYS A 234 -12.15 -12.86 -0.55
C LYS A 234 -12.96 -13.02 -1.84
N SER A 235 -13.88 -12.10 -2.09
CA SER A 235 -14.77 -12.10 -3.26
C SER A 235 -14.28 -11.19 -4.39
N VAL A 236 -13.13 -10.54 -4.20
CA VAL A 236 -12.53 -9.61 -5.14
C VAL A 236 -11.33 -10.30 -5.81
N PRO A 237 -11.21 -10.27 -7.15
CA PRO A 237 -10.04 -10.77 -7.84
C PRO A 237 -8.78 -10.09 -7.30
N TYR A 238 -7.81 -10.91 -6.90
CA TYR A 238 -6.52 -10.46 -6.43
C TYR A 238 -5.74 -9.84 -7.59
N ILE A 239 -5.19 -8.67 -7.34
CA ILE A 239 -4.26 -7.97 -8.22
C ILE A 239 -3.08 -7.56 -7.36
N LYS A 240 -1.85 -7.60 -7.89
CA LYS A 240 -0.66 -7.28 -7.08
C LYS A 240 -0.57 -5.81 -6.66
N LEU A 241 -1.21 -4.91 -7.42
CA LEU A 241 -1.25 -3.47 -7.17
C LEU A 241 -2.22 -3.19 -6.02
N GLU A 242 -1.68 -2.94 -4.83
CA GLU A 242 -2.47 -2.87 -3.58
C GLU A 242 -3.53 -1.77 -3.59
N ASP A 243 -3.20 -0.62 -4.18
CA ASP A 243 -4.09 0.51 -4.33
C ASP A 243 -5.28 0.19 -5.24
N VAL A 244 -5.01 -0.47 -6.36
CA VAL A 244 -6.06 -0.97 -7.26
C VAL A 244 -6.89 -2.07 -6.57
N PHE A 245 -6.27 -3.00 -5.84
CA PHE A 245 -6.99 -4.06 -5.12
C PHE A 245 -7.95 -3.47 -4.08
N VAL A 246 -7.51 -2.48 -3.30
CA VAL A 246 -8.38 -1.75 -2.37
C VAL A 246 -9.49 -1.03 -3.13
N GLY A 247 -9.19 -0.39 -4.26
CA GLY A 247 -10.20 0.21 -5.15
C GLY A 247 -11.28 -0.79 -5.61
N LEU A 248 -10.89 -1.99 -6.00
CA LEU A 248 -11.83 -3.07 -6.37
C LEU A 248 -12.70 -3.49 -5.18
N CYS A 249 -12.15 -3.52 -3.97
CA CYS A 249 -12.92 -3.77 -2.75
C CYS A 249 -13.94 -2.65 -2.48
N LEU A 250 -13.56 -1.39 -2.65
CA LEU A 250 -14.43 -0.23 -2.47
C LEU A 250 -15.57 -0.22 -3.49
N GLU A 251 -15.28 -0.54 -4.76
CA GLU A 251 -16.27 -0.70 -5.82
C GLU A 251 -17.30 -1.77 -5.44
N ARG A 252 -16.83 -2.94 -4.98
CA ARG A 252 -17.71 -4.05 -4.57
C ARG A 252 -18.61 -3.69 -3.37
N LEU A 253 -18.15 -2.77 -2.51
CA LEU A 253 -18.84 -2.25 -1.34
C LEU A 253 -19.69 -0.99 -1.63
N ASN A 254 -19.65 -0.47 -2.86
CA ASN A 254 -20.25 0.80 -3.25
C ASN A 254 -19.85 1.96 -2.31
N ILE A 255 -18.56 2.02 -1.97
CA ILE A 255 -17.96 3.13 -1.20
C ILE A 255 -17.27 4.07 -2.19
N ARG A 256 -17.72 5.33 -2.22
CA ARG A 256 -17.13 6.35 -3.09
C ARG A 256 -15.91 6.98 -2.43
N LEU A 257 -14.92 7.29 -3.24
CA LEU A 257 -13.80 8.14 -2.83
C LEU A 257 -14.30 9.58 -2.63
N GLU A 258 -13.70 10.27 -1.67
CA GLU A 258 -14.01 11.66 -1.40
C GLU A 258 -12.72 12.46 -1.31
N GLU A 259 -12.77 13.71 -1.76
CA GLU A 259 -11.71 14.67 -1.46
C GLU A 259 -11.72 15.02 0.04
N LEU A 260 -10.52 15.08 0.64
CA LEU A 260 -10.35 15.48 2.03
C LEU A 260 -10.53 17.00 2.21
N HIS A 261 -10.16 17.77 1.19
CA HIS A 261 -10.19 19.23 1.18
C HIS A 261 -10.45 19.75 -0.24
N SER A 262 -10.86 21.00 -0.38
CA SER A 262 -11.07 21.64 -1.70
C SER A 262 -9.78 21.93 -2.47
N GLN A 263 -8.63 21.79 -1.81
CA GLN A 263 -7.30 21.99 -2.36
C GLN A 263 -6.52 20.67 -2.25
N PRO A 264 -5.56 20.38 -3.15
CA PRO A 264 -4.80 19.14 -3.11
C PRO A 264 -4.01 18.99 -1.80
N THR A 265 -4.20 17.87 -1.10
CA THR A 265 -3.48 17.57 0.15
C THR A 265 -2.51 16.40 0.04
N PHE A 266 -2.62 15.57 -0.99
CA PHE A 266 -1.77 14.39 -1.22
C PHE A 266 -0.93 14.59 -2.48
N PHE A 267 0.39 14.43 -2.37
CA PHE A 267 1.34 14.68 -3.45
C PHE A 267 2.20 13.45 -3.74
N PRO A 268 1.67 12.47 -4.50
CA PRO A 268 2.41 11.24 -4.85
C PRO A 268 3.62 11.49 -5.77
N GLY A 269 3.65 12.62 -6.47
CA GLY A 269 4.77 13.07 -7.29
C GLY A 269 5.87 13.81 -6.52
N GLY A 270 5.70 14.01 -5.21
CA GLY A 270 6.58 14.85 -4.41
C GLY A 270 6.34 16.35 -4.61
N LEU A 271 6.97 17.15 -3.76
CA LEU A 271 6.94 18.61 -3.79
C LEU A 271 8.29 19.17 -3.35
N ARG A 272 8.65 20.34 -3.88
CA ARG A 272 9.76 21.11 -3.32
C ARG A 272 9.37 21.61 -1.92
N PHE A 273 10.26 21.42 -0.96
CA PHE A 273 10.00 21.83 0.41
C PHE A 273 9.94 23.34 0.59
N SER A 274 8.94 23.77 1.34
CA SER A 274 8.90 25.03 2.08
C SER A 274 8.00 24.83 3.30
N VAL A 275 8.30 25.53 4.40
CA VAL A 275 7.52 25.44 5.65
C VAL A 275 6.05 25.73 5.40
N CYS A 276 5.73 26.81 4.68
CA CYS A 276 4.35 27.21 4.43
C CYS A 276 3.56 26.24 3.56
N LEU A 277 4.19 25.66 2.53
CA LEU A 277 3.53 24.63 1.73
C LEU A 277 3.28 23.38 2.58
N PHE A 278 4.30 22.91 3.31
CA PHE A 278 4.21 21.65 4.06
C PHE A 278 3.26 21.73 5.28
N ARG A 279 2.90 22.92 5.74
CA ARG A 279 1.81 23.14 6.70
C ARG A 279 0.42 22.90 6.14
N ARG A 280 0.25 23.03 4.82
CA ARG A 280 -1.05 23.00 4.13
C ARG A 280 -1.25 21.75 3.27
N ILE A 281 -0.36 20.77 3.39
CA ILE A 281 -0.48 19.46 2.74
C ILE A 281 -0.53 18.37 3.80
N VAL A 282 -1.13 17.24 3.47
CA VAL A 282 -1.17 16.05 4.33
C VAL A 282 -0.01 15.12 4.05
N ALA A 283 0.28 14.83 2.78
CA ALA A 283 1.24 13.80 2.41
C ALA A 283 2.10 14.21 1.22
N CYS A 284 3.41 13.96 1.29
CA CYS A 284 4.37 14.17 0.21
C CYS A 284 5.31 12.98 0.09
N HIS A 285 5.54 12.51 -1.13
CA HIS A 285 6.36 11.34 -1.44
C HIS A 285 7.82 11.70 -1.76
N PHE A 286 8.67 10.67 -1.87
CA PHE A 286 10.12 10.72 -2.16
C PHE A 286 10.97 11.39 -1.07
N ILE A 287 10.65 11.13 0.19
CA ILE A 287 11.31 11.73 1.34
C ILE A 287 12.29 10.74 1.97
N LYS A 288 13.59 11.03 1.88
CA LYS A 288 14.64 10.23 2.52
C LYS A 288 14.69 10.46 4.04
N PRO A 289 15.21 9.52 4.84
CA PRO A 289 15.24 9.62 6.30
C PRO A 289 15.84 10.93 6.85
N ARG A 290 17.01 11.35 6.33
CA ARG A 290 17.67 12.60 6.74
C ARG A 290 16.79 13.82 6.43
N THR A 291 16.28 13.87 5.19
CA THR A 291 15.40 14.93 4.72
C THR A 291 14.10 15.00 5.52
N LEU A 292 13.55 13.84 5.93
CA LEU A 292 12.37 13.78 6.79
C LEU A 292 12.62 14.47 8.13
N LEU A 293 13.75 14.18 8.77
CA LEU A 293 14.15 14.82 10.02
C LEU A 293 14.31 16.33 9.86
N ASP A 294 15.00 16.77 8.81
CA ASP A 294 15.25 18.19 8.53
C ASP A 294 13.93 18.95 8.28
N TYR A 295 13.02 18.38 7.47
CA TYR A 295 11.72 18.99 7.16
C TYR A 295 10.82 19.05 8.39
N TRP A 296 10.82 17.98 9.19
CA TRP A 296 10.05 17.93 10.42
C TRP A 296 10.56 18.97 11.43
N GLN A 297 11.87 19.05 11.63
CA GLN A 297 12.47 20.04 12.52
C GLN A 297 12.19 21.47 12.07
N ALA A 298 12.28 21.76 10.77
CA ALA A 298 11.95 23.09 10.24
C ALA A 298 10.48 23.48 10.52
N LEU A 299 9.53 22.53 10.37
CA LEU A 299 8.12 22.78 10.70
C LEU A 299 7.88 23.03 12.19
N GLU A 300 8.54 22.26 13.05
CA GLU A 300 8.45 22.40 14.51
C GLU A 300 9.04 23.74 14.97
N ASN A 301 10.20 24.14 14.43
CA ASN A 301 10.89 25.37 14.81
C ASN A 301 10.15 26.64 14.39
N SER A 302 9.44 26.59 13.26
CA SER A 302 8.74 27.76 12.73
C SER A 302 7.33 27.93 13.33
N ARG A 303 6.87 27.08 14.25
CA ARG A 303 5.49 27.13 14.79
C ARG A 303 5.12 28.54 15.24
N GLY A 304 4.07 29.11 14.65
CA GLY A 304 3.61 30.48 14.93
C GLY A 304 4.05 31.52 13.89
N GLU A 305 4.98 31.20 12.98
CA GLU A 305 5.27 32.06 11.84
C GLU A 305 4.07 32.15 10.88
N ASP A 306 3.76 33.36 10.43
CA ASP A 306 2.69 33.58 9.45
C ASP A 306 3.09 33.05 8.08
N CYS A 307 2.16 32.32 7.45
CA CYS A 307 2.27 31.92 6.07
C CYS A 307 1.28 32.71 5.24
N PRO A 308 1.72 33.53 4.26
CA PRO A 308 0.79 34.25 3.40
C PRO A 308 -0.17 33.26 2.70
N PRO A 309 -1.37 33.69 2.30
CA PRO A 309 -2.23 32.88 1.44
C PRO A 309 -1.47 32.45 0.17
N VAL A 310 -1.76 31.25 -0.34
CA VAL A 310 -1.37 30.89 -1.71
C VAL A 310 -2.31 31.59 -2.67
#